data_AF-A0A9E7C1R0-F1
#
_entry.id   AF-A0A9E7C1R0-F1
#
_cell.length_a   1.000
_cell.length_b   1.000
_cell.length_c   1.000
_cell.angle_alpha   90.00
_cell.angle_beta   90.00
_cell.angle_gamma   90.00
#
_symmetry.space_group_name_H-M   'P 1'
#
loop_
_entity.id
_entity.type
_entity.pdbx_description
1 polymer ?
#
loop_
_entity_poly.entity_id
_entity_poly.type
_entity_poly.pdbx_seq_one_letter_code
_entity_poly.pdbx_strand_id
1 'polypeptide(L)' 'MFAEIIDGGALLQVVWVSIAAGLGFSLMFSLAIAGAARASQERRSGQGATAALWSVITLLCLVACGVGVVLGVVVMLKK' A
#
# COMPACT_ATOMS: atom_id res chain seq x y z
N MET A 1 -27.31 -26.19 -12.80
CA MET A 1 -27.70 -24.85 -13.30
C MET A 1 -27.29 -23.67 -12.39
N PHE A 2 -26.70 -23.88 -11.19
CA PHE A 2 -26.08 -22.78 -10.40
C PHE A 2 -24.55 -22.77 -10.44
N ALA A 3 -23.91 -23.94 -10.59
CA ALA A 3 -22.44 -24.07 -10.67
C ALA A 3 -21.82 -23.48 -11.95
N GLU A 4 -22.62 -23.26 -12.99
CA GLU A 4 -22.18 -22.64 -14.25
C GLU A 4 -22.27 -21.11 -14.22
N ILE A 5 -23.05 -20.57 -13.27
CA ILE A 5 -23.22 -19.13 -13.02
C ILE A 5 -22.12 -18.62 -12.08
N ILE A 6 -21.66 -19.48 -11.17
CA ILE A 6 -20.64 -19.17 -10.18
C ILE A 6 -19.34 -19.81 -10.63
N ASP A 7 -18.49 -19.01 -11.28
CA ASP A 7 -17.09 -19.36 -11.47
C ASP A 7 -16.38 -19.33 -10.11
N GLY A 8 -16.35 -20.49 -9.45
CA GLY A 8 -15.71 -20.64 -8.14
C GLY A 8 -14.22 -20.29 -8.15
N GLY A 9 -13.56 -20.40 -9.31
CA GLY A 9 -12.17 -19.98 -9.48
C GLY A 9 -12.04 -18.47 -9.41
N ALA A 10 -12.88 -17.74 -10.16
CA ALA A 10 -12.93 -16.28 -10.12
C ALA A 10 -13.27 -15.76 -8.71
N LEU A 11 -14.18 -16.43 -8.01
CA LEU A 11 -14.60 -16.05 -6.66
C LEU A 11 -13.46 -16.19 -5.65
N LEU A 12 -12.71 -17.30 -5.70
CA LEU A 12 -11.51 -17.49 -4.89
C LEU A 12 -10.42 -16.46 -5.20
N GLN A 13 -10.25 -16.12 -6.49
CA GLN A 13 -9.27 -15.14 -6.92
C GLN A 13 -9.59 -13.74 -6.35
N VAL A 14 -10.85 -13.31 -6.39
CA VAL A 14 -11.27 -12.03 -5.80
C VAL A 14 -11.02 -11.99 -4.29
N VAL A 15 -11.35 -13.08 -3.58
CA VAL A 15 -11.15 -13.16 -2.13
C VAL A 15 -9.67 -13.03 -1.78
N TRP A 16 -8.79 -13.81 -2.40
CA TRP A 16 -7.37 -13.78 -2.11
C TRP A 16 -6.72 -12.44 -2.51
N VAL A 17 -7.06 -11.90 -3.69
CA VAL A 17 -6.53 -10.61 -4.15
C VAL A 17 -6.97 -9.47 -3.22
N SER A 18 -8.21 -9.49 -2.72
CA SER A 18 -8.70 -8.47 -1.78
C SER A 18 -7.96 -8.52 -0.44
N ILE A 19 -7.70 -9.73 0.06
CA ILE A 19 -6.91 -9.93 1.29
C ILE A 19 -5.47 -9.44 1.08
N ALA A 20 -4.83 -9.85 -0.02
CA ALA A 20 -3.46 -9.44 -0.34
C ALA A 20 -3.34 -7.93 -0.50
N ALA A 21 -4.31 -7.29 -1.16
CA ALA A 21 -4.37 -5.83 -1.29
C ALA A 21 -4.53 -5.15 0.07
N GLY A 22 -5.49 -5.59 0.90
CA GLY A 22 -5.70 -5.03 2.23
C GLY A 22 -4.47 -5.13 3.14
N LEU A 23 -3.80 -6.28 3.14
CA LEU A 23 -2.55 -6.49 3.88
C LEU A 23 -1.41 -5.65 3.33
N GLY A 24 -1.25 -5.59 2.00
CA GLY A 24 -0.23 -4.79 1.33
C GLY A 24 -0.33 -3.31 1.68
N PHE A 25 -1.55 -2.75 1.60
CA PHE A 25 -1.80 -1.37 1.98
C PHE A 25 -1.57 -1.11 3.48
N SER A 26 -2.02 -2.02 4.35
CA SER A 26 -1.85 -1.87 5.80
C SER A 26 -0.37 -1.87 6.20
N LEU A 27 0.43 -2.76 5.60
CA LEU A 27 1.88 -2.83 5.82
C LEU A 27 2.58 -1.59 5.28
N MET A 28 2.27 -1.16 4.05
CA MET A 28 2.84 0.06 3.46
C MET A 28 2.54 1.30 4.30
N PHE A 29 1.30 1.44 4.78
CA PHE A 29 0.91 2.59 5.59
C PHE A 29 1.58 2.56 6.98
N SER A 30 1.71 1.38 7.59
CA SER A 30 2.45 1.22 8.84
C SER A 30 3.93 1.57 8.68
N LEU A 31 4.55 1.17 7.57
CA LEU A 31 5.93 1.54 7.23
C LEU A 31 6.08 3.05 7.01
N ALA A 32 5.11 3.69 6.35
CA ALA A 32 5.11 5.13 6.15
C ALA A 32 5.07 5.89 7.48
N ILE A 33 4.19 5.48 8.41
CA ILE A 33 4.10 6.06 9.77
C ILE A 33 5.39 5.82 10.55
N ALA A 34 5.92 4.60 10.53
CA ALA A 34 7.16 4.27 11.22
C ALA A 34 8.35 5.10 10.71
N GLY A 35 8.43 5.30 9.38
CA GLY A 35 9.45 6.16 8.78
C GLY A 35 9.27 7.64 9.14
N ALA A 36 8.03 8.14 9.19
CA ALA A 36 7.75 9.52 9.59
C ALA A 36 8.13 9.75 11.06
N ALA A 37 7.82 8.79 11.93
CA ALA A 37 8.18 8.83 13.34
C ALA A 37 9.71 8.84 13.52
N ARG A 38 10.45 7.97 12.81
CA ARG A 38 11.92 7.93 12.87
C ARG A 38 12.57 9.18 12.31
N ALA A 39 12.09 9.70 11.17
CA ALA A 39 12.58 10.97 10.63
C ALA A 39 12.40 12.14 11.62
N SER A 40 11.30 12.15 12.39
CA SER A 40 11.06 13.16 13.42
C SER A 40 12.03 13.06 14.61
N GLN A 41 12.41 11.84 15.00
CA GLN A 41 13.38 11.59 16.07
C GLN A 41 14.80 11.97 15.63
N GLU A 42 15.20 11.61 14.40
CA GLU A 42 16.54 11.89 13.87
C GLU A 42 16.77 13.38 13.56
N ARG A 43 15.70 14.12 13.20
CA ARG A 43 15.76 15.59 13.12
C ARG A 43 16.07 16.24 14.46
N ARG A 44 15.59 15.66 15.56
CA ARG A 44 15.85 16.17 16.92
C ARG A 44 17.23 15.82 17.43
N SER A 45 17.83 14.72 16.97
CA SER A 45 19.19 14.29 17.36
C SER A 45 20.31 14.93 16.53
N GLY A 46 19.99 15.87 15.63
CA GLY A 46 20.97 16.58 14.81
C GLY A 46 21.53 15.77 13.63
N GLN A 47 21.02 14.56 13.40
CA GLN A 47 21.47 13.68 12.31
C GLN A 47 20.60 13.89 11.06
N GLY A 48 20.75 15.05 10.43
CA GLY A 48 19.91 15.47 9.30
C GLY A 48 19.99 14.56 8.06
N ALA A 49 21.13 13.90 7.83
CA ALA A 49 21.31 12.98 6.70
C ALA A 49 20.45 11.71 6.84
N THR A 50 20.37 11.15 8.04
CA THR A 50 19.59 9.97 8.36
C THR A 50 18.10 10.28 8.27
N ALA A 51 17.69 11.45 8.78
CA ALA A 51 16.31 11.91 8.70
C ALA A 51 15.83 12.10 7.25
N ALA A 52 16.71 12.56 6.35
CA ALA A 52 16.41 12.68 4.93
C ALA A 52 16.14 11.30 4.31
N LEU A 53 16.95 10.29 4.63
CA LEU A 53 16.75 8.91 4.15
C LEU A 53 15.38 8.34 4.57
N TRP A 54 15.02 8.50 5.84
CA TRP A 54 13.72 8.03 6.34
C TRP A 54 12.55 8.81 5.72
N SER A 55 12.70 10.10 5.46
CA SER A 55 11.67 10.89 4.79
C SER A 55 11.42 10.42 3.35
N VAL A 56 12.47 10.00 2.63
CA VAL A 56 12.36 9.46 1.27
C VAL A 56 11.62 8.12 1.29
N ILE A 57 11.90 7.26 2.26
CA ILE A 57 11.19 5.97 2.43
C ILE A 57 9.70 6.21 2.71
N THR A 58 9.37 7.13 3.62
CA THR A 58 7.99 7.51 3.89
C THR A 58 7.29 8.06 2.64
N LEU A 59 7.96 8.93 1.89
CA LEU A 59 7.42 9.50 0.66
C LEU A 59 7.16 8.41 -0.39
N LEU A 60 8.11 7.50 -0.58
CA LEU A 60 7.98 6.37 -1.51
C LEU A 60 6.81 5.45 -1.14
N CYS A 61 6.65 5.10 0.14
CA CYS A 61 5.51 4.31 0.59
C CYS A 61 4.18 5.05 0.34
N LEU A 62 4.14 6.35 0.58
CA LEU A 62 2.93 7.15 0.38
C LEU A 62 2.57 7.28 -1.11
N VAL A 63 3.57 7.50 -1.96
CA VAL A 63 3.41 7.50 -3.42
C VAL A 63 2.96 6.13 -3.92
N ALA A 64 3.56 5.04 -3.43
CA ALA A 64 3.17 3.69 -3.81
C ALA A 64 1.70 3.38 -3.46
N CYS A 65 1.26 3.77 -2.27
CA CYS A 65 -0.15 3.68 -1.88
C CYS A 65 -1.05 4.51 -2.83
N GLY A 66 -0.69 5.77 -3.10
CA GLY A 66 -1.46 6.62 -4.00
C GLY A 66 -1.58 6.06 -5.42
N VAL A 67 -0.47 5.59 -5.99
CA VAL A 67 -0.44 4.94 -7.31
C VAL A 67 -1.28 3.67 -7.32
N GLY A 68 -1.19 2.84 -6.27
CA GLY A 68 -2.01 1.63 -6.15
C GLY A 68 -3.51 1.94 -6.18
N VAL A 69 -3.95 2.98 -5.45
CA VAL A 69 -5.36 3.41 -5.46
C VAL A 69 -5.78 3.92 -6.84
N VAL A 70 -4.96 4.77 -7.47
CA VAL A 70 -5.27 5.31 -8.80
C VAL A 70 -5.34 4.21 -9.86
N LEU A 71 -4.38 3.27 -9.85
CA LEU A 71 -4.40 2.13 -10.76
C LEU A 71 -5.63 1.26 -10.53
N GLY A 72 -6.01 1.00 -9.28
CA GLY A 72 -7.24 0.28 -8.95
C GLY A 72 -8.48 0.96 -9.52
N VAL A 73 -8.59 2.28 -9.37
CA VAL A 73 -9.70 3.07 -9.94
C VAL A 73 -9.68 3.05 -11.47
N VAL A 74 -8.52 3.19 -12.11
CA VAL A 74 -8.40 3.13 -13.57
C VAL A 74 -8.80 1.76 -14.10
N VAL A 75 -8.41 0.68 -13.43
CA VAL A 75 -8.82 -0.68 -13.79
C VAL A 75 -10.32 -0.88 -13.58
N MET A 76 -10.91 -0.34 -12.52
CA MET A 76 -12.38 -0.37 -12.34
C MET A 76 -13.12 0.40 -13.44
N LEU A 77 -12.56 1.52 -13.92
CA LEU A 77 -13.17 2.36 -14.95
C LEU A 77 -12.95 1.81 -16.37
N LYS A 78 -11.85 1.08 -16.60
CA LYS A 78 -11.58 0.40 -17.86
C LYS A 78 -12.25 -0.98 -17.84
N LYS A 79 -13.46 -1.00 -18.37
CA LYS A 79 -14.27 -2.21 -18.55
C LYS A 79 -13.66 -3.19 -19.53
#